data_AF-A0A2N8NC04-F1
#
_entry.id   AF-A0A2N8NC04-F1
#
_cell.length_a   1.000
_cell.length_b   1.000
_cell.length_c   1.000
_cell.angle_alpha   90.00
_cell.angle_beta   90.00
_cell.angle_gamma   90.00
#
_symmetry.space_group_name_H-M   'P 1'
#
loop_
_entity.id
_entity.type
_entity.pdbx_description
1 polymer ?
#
loop_
_entity_poly.entity_id
_entity_poly.type
_entity_poly.pdbx_seq_one_letter_code
_entity_poly.pdbx_strand_id
1 'polypeptide(L)'
;METKKEYLSPVVIHPGYNVREWLEENEMTAAELARRSGLPEASIRRIADGWEDITPAVAAALERATNMPADFLLRAQQLYEEDLERLYDDKSARHFARLTGQVWIMRGRPVPKAELAPA
;
A
#
# COMPACT_ATOMS: atom_id res chain seq x y z
N MET A 1 23.29 3.03 27.21
CA MET A 1 22.79 2.62 25.88
C MET A 1 21.35 3.03 25.80
N GLU A 2 21.01 3.94 24.91
CA GLU A 2 19.65 4.41 24.72
C GLU A 2 18.86 3.30 24.02
N THR A 3 17.90 2.70 24.72
CA THR A 3 17.00 1.72 24.12
C THR A 3 16.13 2.46 23.12
N LYS A 4 16.43 2.34 21.82
CA LYS A 4 15.58 2.87 20.75
C LYS A 4 14.20 2.26 20.94
N LYS A 5 13.21 3.08 21.34
CA LYS A 5 11.82 2.63 21.41
C LYS A 5 11.41 2.26 19.99
N GLU A 6 10.97 1.02 19.78
CA GLU A 6 10.34 0.63 18.54
C GLU A 6 9.04 1.43 18.37
N TYR A 7 8.93 2.13 17.25
CA TYR A 7 7.71 2.81 16.87
C TYR A 7 6.79 1.82 16.18
N LEU A 8 5.57 1.65 16.69
CA LEU A 8 4.53 0.84 16.08
C LEU A 8 3.43 1.78 15.57
N SER A 9 3.12 1.69 14.28
CA SER A 9 2.10 2.56 13.68
C SER A 9 0.70 2.26 14.24
N PRO A 10 -0.12 3.26 14.60
CA PRO A 10 -1.51 3.00 14.99
C PRO A 10 -2.43 2.69 13.80
N VAL A 11 -1.93 2.85 12.57
CA VAL A 11 -2.69 2.70 11.32
C VAL A 11 -1.92 1.89 10.30
N VAL A 12 -2.63 1.28 9.35
CA VAL A 12 -2.02 0.58 8.22
C VAL A 12 -1.95 1.53 7.02
N ILE A 13 -0.77 1.65 6.40
CA ILE A 13 -0.55 2.51 5.23
C ILE A 13 -0.02 1.66 4.09
N HIS A 14 -0.81 1.49 3.02
CA HIS A 14 -0.37 0.77 1.83
C HIS A 14 0.69 1.59 1.06
N PRO A 15 1.80 0.99 0.60
CA PRO A 15 2.88 1.72 -0.08
C PRO A 15 2.47 2.32 -1.43
N GLY A 16 1.35 1.86 -1.98
CA GLY A 16 0.65 2.48 -3.10
C GLY A 16 0.34 3.96 -2.95
N TYR A 17 0.22 4.46 -1.70
CA TYR A 17 0.14 5.89 -1.43
C TYR A 17 1.33 6.65 -2.02
N ASN A 18 2.55 6.12 -1.96
CA ASN A 18 3.74 6.74 -2.56
C ASN A 18 3.60 6.83 -4.09
N VAL A 19 2.97 5.84 -4.73
CA VAL A 19 2.73 5.85 -6.18
C VAL A 19 1.69 6.90 -6.55
N ARG A 20 0.64 7.05 -5.73
CA ARG A 20 -0.38 8.09 -5.91
C ARG A 20 0.22 9.49 -5.75
N GLU A 21 0.91 9.75 -4.65
CA GLU A 21 1.57 11.03 -4.39
C GLU A 21 2.53 11.39 -5.54
N TRP A 22 3.33 10.43 -6.00
CA TRP A 22 4.23 10.67 -7.14
C TRP A 22 3.47 11.03 -8.42
N LEU A 23 2.35 10.37 -8.72
CA LEU A 23 1.51 10.71 -9.89
C LEU A 23 0.95 12.13 -9.77
N GLU A 24 0.48 12.52 -8.58
CA GLU A 24 -0.07 13.86 -8.31
C GLU A 24 1.01 14.95 -8.39
N GLU A 25 2.15 14.76 -7.73
CA GLU A 25 3.28 15.71 -7.72
C GLU A 25 3.90 15.94 -9.10
N ASN A 26 3.88 14.92 -9.96
CA ASN A 26 4.41 15.00 -11.32
C ASN A 26 3.34 15.35 -12.37
N GLU A 27 2.10 15.60 -11.96
CA GLU A 27 0.95 15.82 -12.87
C GLU A 27 0.80 14.71 -13.92
N MET A 28 1.12 13.47 -13.53
CA MET A 28 1.19 12.31 -14.41
C MET A 28 -0.03 11.41 -14.27
N THR A 29 -0.47 10.85 -15.40
CA THR A 29 -1.55 9.86 -15.42
C THR A 29 -1.00 8.44 -15.22
N ALA A 30 -1.84 7.53 -14.71
CA ALA A 30 -1.50 6.10 -14.64
C ALA A 30 -1.13 5.53 -16.02
N ALA A 31 -1.77 6.01 -17.10
CA ALA A 31 -1.47 5.59 -18.47
C ALA A 31 -0.06 5.99 -18.90
N GLU A 32 0.40 7.17 -18.50
CA GLU A 32 1.75 7.62 -18.77
C GLU A 32 2.78 6.83 -17.95
N LEU A 33 2.53 6.62 -16.66
CA LEU A 33 3.42 5.80 -15.83
C LEU A 33 3.49 4.33 -16.32
N ALA A 34 2.40 3.80 -16.88
CA ALA A 34 2.37 2.48 -17.50
C ALA A 34 3.34 2.37 -18.67
N ARG A 35 3.34 3.38 -19.55
CA ARG A 35 4.27 3.46 -20.68
C ARG A 35 5.74 3.51 -20.23
N ARG A 36 6.05 4.20 -19.13
CA ARG A 36 7.43 4.34 -18.62
C ARG A 36 7.92 3.11 -17.86
N SER A 37 7.06 2.49 -17.04
CA SER A 37 7.42 1.36 -16.20
C SER A 37 7.34 0.00 -16.91
N GLY A 38 6.52 -0.10 -17.97
CA GLY A 38 6.15 -1.35 -18.61
C GLY A 38 5.09 -2.16 -17.84
N LEU A 39 4.55 -1.60 -16.75
CA LEU A 39 3.46 -2.22 -16.00
C LEU A 39 2.10 -1.98 -16.71
N PRO A 40 1.12 -2.89 -16.57
CA PRO A 40 -0.23 -2.62 -17.00
C PRO A 40 -0.80 -1.38 -16.30
N GLU A 41 -1.47 -0.50 -17.04
CA GLU A 41 -2.12 0.70 -16.49
C GLU A 41 -3.11 0.37 -15.37
N ALA A 42 -3.82 -0.76 -15.49
CA ALA A 42 -4.72 -1.26 -14.45
C ALA A 42 -3.97 -1.67 -13.16
N SER A 43 -2.75 -2.21 -13.28
CA SER A 43 -1.92 -2.54 -12.12
C SER A 43 -1.46 -1.26 -11.41
N ILE A 44 -1.01 -0.24 -12.14
CA ILE A 44 -0.65 1.06 -11.55
C ILE A 44 -1.83 1.69 -10.80
N ARG A 45 -3.03 1.68 -11.39
CA ARG A 45 -4.24 2.18 -10.70
C ARG A 45 -4.51 1.40 -9.42
N ARG A 46 -4.54 0.07 -9.49
CA ARG A 46 -4.80 -0.76 -8.31
C ARG A 46 -3.73 -0.59 -7.22
N ILE A 47 -2.46 -0.46 -7.60
CA ILE A 47 -1.39 -0.16 -6.65
C ILE A 47 -1.64 1.21 -6.01
N ALA A 48 -1.86 2.26 -6.80
CA ALA A 48 -2.13 3.61 -6.29
C ALA A 48 -3.39 3.67 -5.40
N ASP A 49 -4.38 2.81 -5.67
CA ASP A 49 -5.60 2.64 -4.88
C ASP A 49 -5.44 1.72 -3.67
N GLY A 50 -4.29 1.06 -3.54
CA GLY A 50 -3.95 0.16 -2.45
C GLY A 50 -4.66 -1.19 -2.52
N TRP A 51 -5.03 -1.63 -3.72
CA TRP A 51 -5.70 -2.90 -4.01
C TRP A 51 -4.74 -3.99 -4.53
N GLU A 52 -3.52 -3.61 -4.88
CA GLU A 52 -2.48 -4.49 -5.40
C GLU A 52 -1.15 -4.19 -4.71
N ASP A 53 -0.54 -5.23 -4.15
CA ASP A 53 0.73 -5.15 -3.44
C ASP A 53 1.90 -4.81 -4.37
N ILE A 54 2.93 -4.17 -3.82
CA ILE A 54 4.18 -3.91 -4.54
C ILE A 54 5.12 -5.10 -4.41
N THR A 55 5.12 -5.97 -5.42
CA THR A 55 6.09 -7.09 -5.53
C THR A 55 7.49 -6.60 -5.94
N PRO A 56 8.56 -7.41 -5.79
CA PRO A 56 9.91 -7.04 -6.25
C PRO A 56 9.99 -6.65 -7.73
N ALA A 57 9.25 -7.34 -8.59
CA ALA A 57 9.19 -7.03 -10.01
C ALA A 57 8.51 -5.67 -10.28
N VAL A 58 7.44 -5.38 -9.54
CA VAL A 58 6.73 -4.09 -9.60
C VAL A 58 7.61 -2.96 -9.05
N ALA A 59 8.28 -3.16 -7.91
CA ALA A 59 9.17 -2.18 -7.31
C ALA A 59 10.31 -1.79 -8.27
N ALA A 60 10.95 -2.77 -8.90
CA ALA A 60 11.99 -2.53 -9.90
C ALA A 60 11.45 -1.78 -11.14
N ALA A 61 10.21 -2.07 -11.56
CA ALA A 61 9.58 -1.37 -12.68
C ALA A 61 9.21 0.08 -12.34
N LEU A 62 8.71 0.33 -11.13
CA LEU A 62 8.45 1.67 -10.62
C LEU A 62 9.75 2.47 -10.47
N GLU A 63 10.80 1.89 -9.89
CA GLU A 63 12.10 2.55 -9.73
C GLU A 63 12.64 3.10 -11.05
N ARG A 64 12.60 2.30 -12.12
CA ARG A 64 13.03 2.74 -13.46
C ARG A 64 12.22 3.92 -14.02
N ALA A 65 10.96 4.06 -13.61
CA ALA A 65 10.04 5.07 -14.13
C ALA A 65 9.92 6.32 -13.25
N THR A 66 10.14 6.19 -11.94
CA THR A 66 9.88 7.24 -10.94
C THR A 66 11.12 7.68 -10.18
N ASN A 67 12.22 6.92 -10.27
CA ASN A 67 13.43 7.08 -9.46
C ASN A 67 13.20 6.89 -7.93
N MET A 68 12.03 6.36 -7.52
CA MET A 68 11.82 5.89 -6.15
C MET A 68 12.59 4.58 -5.94
N PRO A 69 13.49 4.46 -4.95
CA PRO A 69 14.26 3.25 -4.75
C PRO A 69 13.36 2.02 -4.55
N ALA A 70 13.66 0.92 -5.23
CA ALA A 70 12.89 -0.32 -5.11
C ALA A 70 12.90 -0.84 -3.66
N ASP A 71 14.05 -0.75 -2.99
CA ASP A 71 14.22 -1.15 -1.58
C ASP A 71 13.36 -0.30 -0.63
N PHE A 72 13.13 0.97 -0.95
CA PHE A 72 12.25 1.83 -0.17
C PHE A 72 10.80 1.36 -0.28
N LEU A 73 10.33 1.09 -1.51
CA LEU A 73 8.97 0.61 -1.74
C LEU A 73 8.73 -0.77 -1.12
N LEU A 74 9.71 -1.68 -1.22
CA LEU A 74 9.63 -3.01 -0.62
C LEU A 74 9.65 -2.96 0.91
N ARG A 75 10.45 -2.08 1.51
CA ARG A 75 10.41 -1.86 2.96
C ARG A 75 9.05 -1.30 3.40
N ALA A 76 8.47 -0.39 2.63
CA ALA A 76 7.14 0.14 2.92
C ALA A 76 6.05 -0.96 2.78
N GLN A 77 6.15 -1.84 1.80
CA GLN A 77 5.29 -3.03 1.67
C GLN A 77 5.43 -3.97 2.87
N GLN A 78 6.66 -4.22 3.32
CA GLN A 78 6.90 -5.06 4.50
C GLN A 78 6.24 -4.47 5.76
N LEU A 79 6.42 -3.17 6.00
CA LEU A 79 5.81 -2.48 7.14
C LEU A 79 4.27 -2.51 7.06
N TYR A 80 3.72 -2.35 5.86
CA TYR A 80 2.29 -2.49 5.61
C TYR A 80 1.77 -3.89 6.02
N GLU A 81 2.50 -4.95 5.65
CA GLU A 81 2.15 -6.33 6.00
C GLU A 81 2.27 -6.60 7.51
N GLU A 82 3.33 -6.11 8.15
CA GLU A 82 3.54 -6.22 9.60
C GLU A 82 2.44 -5.47 10.37
N ASP A 83 2.08 -4.27 9.93
CA ASP A 83 1.00 -3.48 10.53
C ASP A 83 -0.37 -4.13 10.31
N LEU A 84 -0.62 -4.74 9.14
CA LEU A 84 -1.83 -5.52 8.87
C LEU A 84 -1.97 -6.69 9.84
N GLU A 85 -0.89 -7.45 10.06
CA GLU A 85 -0.92 -8.60 10.98
C GLU A 85 -1.11 -8.19 12.43
N ARG A 86 -0.45 -7.10 12.83
CA ARG A 86 -0.54 -6.59 14.20
C ARG A 86 -1.90 -5.97 14.53
N LEU A 87 -2.51 -5.27 13.57
CA LEU A 87 -3.77 -4.54 13.79
C LEU A 87 -5.01 -5.38 13.46
N TYR A 88 -4.89 -6.41 12.64
CA TYR A 88 -6.01 -7.25 12.20
C TYR A 88 -5.68 -8.76 12.33
N ASP A 89 -6.13 -9.38 13.42
CA ASP A 89 -5.94 -10.83 13.65
C ASP A 89 -6.83 -11.68 12.72
N ASP A 90 -8.01 -11.16 12.36
CA ASP A 90 -8.95 -11.86 11.48
C ASP A 90 -8.51 -11.82 10.00
N LYS A 91 -8.54 -12.98 9.33
CA LYS A 91 -8.16 -13.11 7.92
C LYS A 91 -9.07 -12.29 6.98
N SER A 92 -10.36 -12.19 7.27
CA SER A 92 -11.30 -11.40 6.46
C SER A 92 -11.03 -9.91 6.66
N ALA A 93 -10.72 -9.47 7.89
CA ALA A 93 -10.32 -8.09 8.16
C ALA A 93 -9.05 -7.69 7.40
N ARG A 94 -8.02 -8.56 7.41
CA ARG A 94 -6.80 -8.33 6.62
C ARG A 94 -7.06 -8.30 5.13
N HIS A 95 -7.88 -9.22 4.61
CA HIS A 95 -8.22 -9.24 3.20
C HIS A 95 -8.98 -7.98 2.78
N PHE A 96 -9.95 -7.54 3.59
CA PHE A 96 -10.68 -6.31 3.34
C PHE A 96 -9.77 -5.07 3.35
N ALA A 97 -8.85 -4.97 4.32
CA ALA A 97 -7.87 -3.89 4.37
C ALA A 97 -6.94 -3.87 3.14
N ARG A 98 -6.61 -5.03 2.58
CA ARG A 98 -5.89 -5.16 1.29
C ARG A 98 -6.72 -4.78 0.07
N LEU A 99 -8.03 -4.97 0.11
CA LEU A 99 -8.90 -4.66 -1.04
C LEU A 99 -9.30 -3.21 -1.14
N THR A 100 -9.23 -2.44 -0.05
CA THR A 100 -9.73 -1.06 -0.06
C THR A 100 -8.61 -0.03 -0.07
N GLY A 101 -7.40 -0.35 0.41
CA GLY A 101 -6.32 0.62 0.61
C GLY A 101 -6.68 1.77 1.57
N GLN A 102 -7.90 1.78 2.11
CA GLN A 102 -8.49 2.85 2.91
C GLN A 102 -8.61 2.39 4.35
N VAL A 103 -7.63 2.76 5.17
CA VAL A 103 -7.70 2.61 6.63
C VAL A 103 -7.95 3.96 7.33
N TRP A 104 -8.03 5.06 6.56
CA TRP A 104 -8.37 6.40 7.05
C TRP A 104 -9.86 6.58 7.42
N ILE A 105 -10.76 5.72 6.92
CA ILE A 105 -12.17 5.72 7.28
C ILE A 105 -12.43 4.56 8.25
N MET A 106 -11.94 4.65 9.48
CA MET A 106 -12.62 4.12 10.67
C MET A 106 -12.01 4.77 11.90
N ARG A 107 -12.48 6.00 12.20
CA ARG A 107 -12.37 6.54 13.56
C ARG A 107 -13.09 5.59 14.52
N GLY A 108 -12.33 4.72 15.19
CA GLY A 108 -12.60 4.28 16.56
C GLY A 108 -13.36 2.98 16.78
N ARG A 109 -13.66 2.15 15.77
CA ARG A 109 -14.28 0.84 16.00
C ARG A 109 -13.56 -0.25 15.19
N PRO A 110 -13.05 -1.31 15.82
CA PRO A 110 -12.67 -2.51 15.07
C PRO A 110 -13.92 -3.01 14.35
N VAL A 111 -13.82 -3.14 13.02
CA VAL A 111 -14.92 -3.64 12.19
C VAL A 111 -15.14 -5.10 12.58
N PRO A 112 -16.31 -5.48 13.13
CA PRO A 112 -16.58 -6.86 13.44
C PRO A 112 -16.46 -7.70 12.16
N LYS A 113 -15.89 -8.90 12.26
CA LYS A 113 -15.77 -9.88 11.17
C LYS A 113 -17.05 -10.03 10.32
N ALA A 114 -18.22 -9.86 10.93
CA ALA A 114 -19.54 -9.94 10.29
C ALA A 114 -19.83 -8.80 9.30
N GLU A 115 -19.22 -7.62 9.48
CA GLU A 115 -19.39 -6.45 8.60
C GLU A 115 -18.37 -6.42 7.45
N LEU A 116 -17.36 -7.30 7.50
CA LEU A 116 -16.30 -7.45 6.50
C LEU A 116 -16.64 -8.49 5.41
N ALA A 117 -17.81 -9.14 5.49
CA ALA A 117 -18.25 -10.10 4.49
C ALA A 117 -18.81 -9.35 3.27
N PRO A 118 -18.41 -9.72 2.03
CA PRO A 118 -19.05 -9.18 0.84
C PRO A 118 -20.53 -9.62 0.82
N ALA A 119 -21.41 -8.69 0.42
CA ALA A 119 -22.85 -8.92 0.24
C ALA A 119 -23.15 -9.98 -0.82
#